data_AF-A0A522GFD0-F1
#
_entry.id   AF-A0A522GFD0-F1
#
_cell.length_a   1.000
_cell.length_b   1.000
_cell.length_c   1.000
_cell.angle_alpha   90.00
_cell.angle_beta   90.00
_cell.angle_gamma   90.00
#
_symmetry.space_group_name_H-M   'P 1'
#
loop_
_entity.id
_entity.type
_entity.pdbx_description
1 polymer ?
#
loop_
_entity_poly.entity_id
_entity_poly.type
_entity_poly.pdbx_seq_one_letter_code
_entity_poly.pdbx_strand_id
1 'polypeptide(L)'
;MLYRIGLPFWKLAARRGVTIAVPVRVFFDGEASVYFATSPRLHGLAVEALTLDGLRDEVRGAIDDLMDSEVGRTGGPHTKAAPRFSFRDRPVAIA
;
A
#
# COMPACT_ATOMS: atom_id res chain seq x y z
N MET A 1 3.74 12.67 -13.34
CA MET A 1 2.72 11.71 -13.83
C MET A 1 2.90 10.42 -13.02
N LEU A 2 1.86 9.94 -12.33
CA LEU A 2 1.96 8.75 -11.47
C LEU A 2 1.40 7.54 -12.22
N TYR A 3 2.23 6.53 -12.47
CA TYR A 3 1.79 5.28 -13.10
C TYR A 3 0.94 4.47 -12.10
N ARG A 4 -0.14 3.85 -12.55
CA ARG A 4 -1.07 3.10 -11.68
C ARG A 4 -0.81 1.61 -11.78
N ILE A 5 -0.87 0.91 -10.66
CA ILE A 5 -0.89 -0.55 -10.66
C ILE A 5 -2.10 -1.04 -11.49
N GLY A 6 -1.84 -2.03 -12.36
CA GLY A 6 -2.82 -2.65 -13.26
C GLY A 6 -2.83 -2.13 -14.70
N LEU A 7 -2.04 -1.11 -15.03
CA LEU A 7 -1.85 -0.68 -16.43
C LEU A 7 -0.79 -1.55 -17.14
N PRO A 8 -0.88 -1.78 -18.46
CA PRO A 8 0.14 -2.54 -19.18
C PRO A 8 1.54 -1.94 -18.95
N PHE A 9 2.53 -2.81 -18.78
CA PHE A 9 3.94 -2.46 -18.54
C PHE A 9 4.25 -1.68 -17.25
N TRP A 10 3.32 -1.59 -16.28
CA TRP A 10 3.56 -0.88 -15.02
C TRP A 10 4.79 -1.42 -14.26
N LYS A 11 5.02 -2.74 -14.28
CA LYS A 11 6.20 -3.37 -13.68
C LYS A 11 7.51 -2.91 -14.33
N LEU A 12 7.51 -2.72 -15.66
CA LEU A 12 8.69 -2.22 -16.37
C LEU A 12 8.95 -0.74 -16.05
N ALA A 13 7.90 0.07 -15.93
CA ALA A 13 8.01 1.46 -15.50
C ALA A 13 8.57 1.55 -14.06
N ALA A 14 8.07 0.71 -13.16
CA ALA A 14 8.54 0.58 -11.79
C ALA A 14 10.04 0.22 -11.74
N ARG A 15 10.48 -0.76 -12.55
CA ARG A 15 11.90 -1.10 -12.72
C ARG A 15 12.73 0.08 -13.24
N ARG A 16 12.16 0.95 -14.08
CA ARG A 16 12.88 2.14 -14.57
C ARG A 16 12.85 3.33 -13.60
N GLY A 17 12.40 3.13 -12.36
CA GLY A 17 12.40 4.16 -11.32
C GLY A 17 11.25 5.15 -11.43
N VAL A 18 10.23 4.85 -12.24
CA VAL A 18 9.00 5.65 -12.30
C VAL A 18 8.20 5.42 -11.03
N THR A 19 7.75 6.50 -10.41
CA THR A 19 6.94 6.40 -9.19
C THR A 19 5.57 5.79 -9.48
N ILE A 20 5.23 4.72 -8.76
CA ILE A 20 3.95 4.02 -8.89
C ILE A 20 3.00 4.47 -7.78
N ALA A 21 1.79 4.91 -8.16
CA ALA A 21 0.76 5.24 -7.19
C ALA A 21 0.05 3.99 -6.66
N VAL A 22 0.05 3.84 -5.34
CA VAL A 22 -0.61 2.74 -4.62
C VAL A 22 -1.82 3.29 -3.88
N PRO A 23 -3.07 2.92 -4.26
CA PRO A 23 -4.25 3.35 -3.50
C PRO A 23 -4.32 2.56 -2.19
N VAL A 24 -4.31 3.26 -1.07
CA VAL A 24 -4.41 2.68 0.27
C VAL A 24 -5.76 3.09 0.87
N ARG A 25 -6.51 2.12 1.38
CA ARG A 25 -7.76 2.35 2.10
C ARG A 25 -7.48 2.11 3.57
N VAL A 26 -7.76 3.13 4.37
CA VAL A 26 -7.63 3.09 5.84
C VAL A 26 -9.02 2.97 6.45
N PHE A 27 -9.11 2.12 7.46
CA PHE A 27 -10.28 1.82 8.25
C PHE A 27 -9.92 1.87 9.73
N PHE A 28 -10.91 2.07 10.59
CA PHE A 28 -10.77 1.94 12.03
C PHE A 28 -11.62 0.77 12.50
N ASP A 29 -11.02 -0.11 13.27
CA ASP A 29 -11.69 -1.19 13.98
C ASP A 29 -11.97 -0.74 15.41
N GLY A 30 -13.26 -0.54 15.73
CA GLY A 30 -13.68 -0.11 17.06
C GLY A 30 -13.63 -1.19 18.12
N GLU A 31 -13.63 -2.47 17.74
CA GLU A 31 -13.54 -3.60 18.68
C GLU A 31 -12.09 -3.77 19.14
N ALA A 32 -11.15 -3.74 18.20
CA ALA A 32 -9.73 -3.83 18.50
C ALA A 32 -9.09 -2.48 18.88
N SER A 33 -9.79 -1.35 18.65
CA SER A 33 -9.27 0.01 18.82
C SER A 33 -7.98 0.27 18.03
N VAL A 34 -7.92 -0.25 16.80
CA VAL A 34 -6.76 -0.11 15.89
C VAL A 34 -7.19 0.48 14.54
N TYR A 35 -6.25 1.14 13.88
CA TYR A 35 -6.40 1.47 12.46
C TYR A 35 -5.80 0.35 11.62
N PHE A 36 -6.44 0.00 10.51
CA PHE A 36 -5.89 -0.95 9.55
C PHE A 36 -5.96 -0.42 8.13
N ALA A 37 -5.03 -0.85 7.29
CA ALA A 37 -4.89 -0.41 5.92
C ALA A 37 -4.81 -1.59 4.95
N THR A 38 -5.50 -1.46 3.82
CA THR A 38 -5.42 -2.42 2.71
C THR A 38 -5.43 -1.72 1.35
N SER A 39 -4.99 -2.41 0.29
CA SER A 39 -5.06 -1.89 -1.08
C SER A 39 -5.90 -2.80 -1.99
N PRO A 40 -6.82 -2.23 -2.78
CA PRO A 40 -7.52 -2.97 -3.82
C PRO A 40 -6.63 -3.30 -5.05
N ARG A 41 -5.39 -2.79 -5.11
CA ARG A 41 -4.51 -2.94 -6.27
C ARG A 41 -3.13 -3.48 -5.97
N LEU A 42 -2.70 -3.44 -4.71
CA LEU A 42 -1.50 -4.11 -4.26
C LEU A 42 -1.93 -5.30 -3.41
N HIS A 43 -1.86 -6.49 -3.99
CA HIS A 43 -2.22 -7.71 -3.30
C HIS A 43 -1.24 -7.96 -2.14
N GLY A 44 -1.74 -8.49 -1.02
CA GLY A 44 -0.94 -8.71 0.19
C GLY A 44 -0.75 -7.48 1.08
N LEU A 45 -1.21 -6.28 0.69
CA LEU A 45 -1.16 -5.12 1.61
C LEU A 45 -2.26 -5.26 2.68
N ALA A 46 -1.84 -5.61 3.88
CA ALA A 46 -2.63 -5.60 5.10
C ALA A 46 -1.70 -5.25 6.27
N VAL A 47 -1.90 -4.09 6.89
CA VAL A 47 -1.14 -3.65 8.06
C VAL A 47 -2.07 -2.96 9.04
N GLU A 48 -1.73 -3.00 10.32
CA GLU A 48 -2.50 -2.39 11.40
C GLU A 48 -1.59 -1.63 12.36
N ALA A 49 -2.12 -0.59 13.00
CA ALA A 49 -1.41 0.16 14.02
C ALA A 49 -2.38 0.89 14.95
N LEU A 50 -1.91 1.19 16.16
CA LEU A 50 -2.66 1.93 17.17
C LEU A 50 -2.89 3.40 16.80
N THR A 51 -2.05 3.96 15.94
CA THR A 51 -2.10 5.37 15.53
C THR A 51 -2.02 5.51 14.02
N LEU A 52 -2.55 6.60 13.49
CA LEU A 52 -2.49 6.90 12.06
C LEU A 52 -1.05 7.13 11.57
N ASP A 53 -0.19 7.73 12.40
CA ASP A 53 1.23 7.91 12.07
C ASP A 53 1.96 6.56 12.03
N GLY A 54 1.74 5.70 13.02
CA GLY A 54 2.28 4.34 13.01
C GLY A 54 1.80 3.57 11.77
N LEU A 55 0.51 3.65 11.45
CA LEU A 55 -0.06 3.00 10.28
C LEU A 55 0.61 3.49 8.99
N ARG A 56 0.90 4.79 8.90
CA ARG A 56 1.53 5.39 7.72
C ARG A 56 2.92 4.81 7.47
N ASP A 57 3.69 4.59 8.55
CA ASP A 57 5.05 4.07 8.45
C ASP A 57 5.04 2.56 8.13
N GLU A 58 4.16 1.80 8.77
CA GLU A 58 3.94 0.38 8.44
C GLU A 58 3.49 0.20 6.99
N VAL A 59 2.55 1.03 6.51
CA VAL A 59 2.10 1.00 5.10
C VAL A 59 3.25 1.26 4.14
N ARG A 60 4.18 2.18 4.48
CA ARG A 60 5.32 2.48 3.61
C ARG A 60 6.26 1.28 3.50
N GLY A 61 6.64 0.69 4.63
CA GLY A 61 7.50 -0.51 4.65
C GLY A 61 6.87 -1.67 3.88
N ALA A 62 5.61 -1.98 4.18
CA ALA A 62 4.89 -3.06 3.51
C ALA A 62 4.75 -2.84 2.00
N ILE A 63 4.50 -1.60 1.56
CA ILE A 63 4.45 -1.28 0.13
C ILE A 63 5.80 -1.52 -0.54
N ASP A 64 6.90 -1.11 0.07
CA ASP A 64 8.24 -1.28 -0.50
C ASP A 64 8.56 -2.78 -0.70
N ASP A 65 8.29 -3.61 0.32
CA ASP A 65 8.52 -5.06 0.26
C ASP A 65 7.63 -5.77 -0.78
N LEU A 66 6.33 -5.42 -0.82
CA LEU A 66 5.39 -5.99 -1.77
C LEU A 66 5.70 -5.56 -3.20
N MET A 67 6.12 -4.31 -3.40
CA MET A 67 6.49 -3.81 -4.72
C MET A 67 7.75 -4.49 -5.24
N ASP A 68 8.76 -4.73 -4.40
CA ASP A 68 9.96 -5.44 -4.81
C ASP A 68 9.68 -6.91 -5.14
N SER A 69 8.76 -7.54 -4.40
CA SER A 69 8.23 -8.88 -4.68
C SER A 69 7.48 -8.95 -6.02
N GLU A 70 6.55 -8.02 -6.27
CA GLU A 70 5.77 -7.94 -7.51
C GLU A 70 6.62 -7.68 -8.75
N VAL A 71 7.66 -6.87 -8.58
CA VAL A 71 8.59 -6.48 -9.64
C VAL A 71 9.67 -7.56 -9.86
N GLY A 72 9.78 -8.54 -8.97
CA GLY A 72 10.78 -9.62 -9.05
C GLY A 72 12.20 -9.07 -8.96
N ARG A 73 12.43 -8.10 -8.07
CA ARG A 73 13.74 -7.50 -7.85
C ARG A 73 14.36 -8.10 -6.59
N THR A 74 15.59 -8.56 -6.70
CA THR A 74 16.42 -8.94 -5.56
C THR A 74 17.64 -8.00 -5.56
N GLY A 75 17.74 -7.12 -4.56
CA GLY A 75 18.96 -6.32 -4.32
C GLY A 75 19.20 -5.10 -5.22
N GLY A 76 18.16 -4.47 -5.79
CA GLY A 76 18.27 -3.19 -6.53
C GLY A 76 17.73 -2.00 -5.72
N PRO A 77 17.85 -0.75 -6.21
CA PRO A 77 17.24 0.40 -5.55
C PRO A 77 15.72 0.21 -5.45
N HIS A 78 15.17 0.45 -4.25
CA HIS A 78 13.76 0.27 -3.93
C HIS A 78 12.86 0.90 -5.01
N THR A 79 11.84 0.15 -5.38
CA THR A 79 10.84 0.64 -6.32
C THR A 79 10.16 1.88 -5.73
N LYS A 80 10.29 3.04 -6.37
CA LYS A 80 9.65 4.27 -5.88
C LYS A 80 8.13 4.10 -5.90
N ALA A 81 7.53 3.89 -4.74
CA ALA A 81 6.08 3.85 -4.58
C ALA A 81 5.59 5.09 -3.84
N ALA A 82 4.43 5.60 -4.25
CA ALA A 82 3.75 6.71 -3.59
C ALA A 82 2.40 6.21 -3.06
N PRO A 83 2.28 5.96 -1.74
CA PRO A 83 1.00 5.63 -1.16
C PRO A 83 0.05 6.83 -1.29
N ARG A 84 -1.17 6.53 -1.72
CA ARG A 84 -2.29 7.47 -1.74
C ARG A 84 -3.36 6.97 -0.79
N PHE A 85 -3.33 7.53 0.41
CA PHE A 85 -4.28 7.21 1.47
C PHE A 85 -5.66 7.76 1.15
N SER A 86 -6.66 6.95 1.41
CA SER A 86 -8.07 7.30 1.42
C SER A 86 -8.68 6.70 2.68
N PHE A 87 -9.31 7.53 3.50
CA PHE A 87 -10.02 7.11 4.70
C PHE A 87 -11.44 6.71 4.29
N ARG A 88 -11.87 5.50 4.70
CA ARG A 88 -13.27 5.07 4.52
C ARG A 88 -13.89 4.83 5.89
N ASP A 89 -14.74 5.75 6.33
CA ASP A 89 -15.50 5.67 7.58
C ASP A 89 -16.66 4.65 7.57
N ARG A 90 -16.58 3.56 6.80
CA ARG A 90 -17.60 2.52 6.96
C ARG A 90 -17.23 1.66 8.15
N PRO A 91 -18.06 1.59 9.21
CA PRO A 91 -17.89 0.55 10.22
C PRO A 91 -17.94 -0.78 9.47
N VAL A 92 -16.87 -1.55 9.55
CA VAL A 92 -16.91 -2.95 9.12
C VAL A 92 -17.83 -3.64 10.12
N ALA A 93 -19.09 -3.81 9.73
CA ALA A 93 -19.99 -4.70 10.41
C ALA A 93 -19.45 -6.12 10.18
N ILE A 94 -18.72 -6.63 11.16
CA ILE A 94 -18.46 -8.06 11.29
C ILE A 94 -19.79 -8.68 11.73
N ALA A 95 -20.35 -9.51 10.86
CA ALA A 95 -21.53 -10.33 11.11
C ALA A 95 -21.10 -11.76 11.41
#